data_AF-A0ABD7X4H9-F1
#
_entry.id   AF-A0ABD7X4H9-F1
#
_cell.length_a   1.000
_cell.length_b   1.000
_cell.length_c   1.000
_cell.angle_alpha   90.00
_cell.angle_beta   90.00
_cell.angle_gamma   90.00
#
_symmetry.space_group_name_H-M   'P 1'
#
loop_
_entity.id
_entity.type
_entity.pdbx_description
1 polymer ?
#
loop_
_entity_poly.entity_id
_entity_poly.type
_entity_poly.pdbx_seq_one_letter_code
_entity_poly.pdbx_strand_id
1 'polypeptide(L)'
;MKIALIGAGPRNLMAFERLVYWALDRKWADEVKILIFDPFGIGGRVWNPNQNHELKMNSLASKITLFTDDSIQMEGNPHLGPTLFEWATTLGKDFIENNNFKRQKLLLEEIDHLTKYSYSSRALFGIYQQWFFQHVEKRMPSNFSIEIHSNLIHNVKLDKEKYILLTDELAYQVDAISAALGEGMDEPSDAEKEAQAFAEAHHLKYVPVRYPAEVDVDDIAPTDQVIIRGLGLSFIDYLSELTERRGGVFQRDERGSLIYTRSGDEPTIYASSRRGLPYHARGLDQKKVGETYPRYFLSDAYVNNLVLKNQSITGSEFIKRITLDVELTYYVTLAKLLYPDINPVEFEKELATASNGFKKILDKYNISAKDRVDWSAWENPIPTSVTDTASFTTFIKTYLQQDIDIANEGNKVSPFTSAVEKLRELRSNIRKIVTYELLSDDDYVKYVLKYFNALNSFLAVGPPAFRIEQILALIKAGVLTLTGPGMVVENENDHFVTYSSVLSDHQRYSGDVLIEGRLPQPSAERTQNPLIKNLLANKMARIYSLYLSDGTLFKTGALDVTTETAELVTPNGKIMPNFFLWGLPTEKRHWLTNGAPIPGVNDVRLRMADMIAARIVKSAK
;
A
#
# COMPACT_ATOMS: atom_id res chain seq x y z
N MET A 1 6.91 -32.85 -11.33
CA MET A 1 6.18 -32.04 -10.33
C MET A 1 5.29 -31.01 -11.04
N LYS A 2 4.08 -30.75 -10.54
CA LYS A 2 3.16 -29.71 -11.03
C LYS A 2 2.95 -28.65 -9.94
N ILE A 3 3.20 -27.39 -10.28
CA ILE A 3 3.11 -26.26 -9.35
C ILE A 3 2.06 -25.27 -9.88
N ALA A 4 1.12 -24.86 -9.04
CA ALA A 4 0.16 -23.82 -9.40
C ALA A 4 0.51 -22.48 -8.77
N LEU A 5 0.47 -21.42 -9.58
CA LEU A 5 0.53 -20.03 -9.15
C LEU A 5 -0.85 -19.41 -9.39
N ILE A 6 -1.62 -19.20 -8.31
CA ILE A 6 -2.97 -18.60 -8.38
C ILE A 6 -2.84 -17.10 -8.17
N GLY A 7 -3.06 -16.34 -9.24
CA GLY A 7 -2.75 -14.92 -9.41
C GLY A 7 -1.44 -14.73 -10.18
N ALA A 8 -1.43 -13.81 -11.15
CA ALA A 8 -0.30 -13.47 -12.02
C ALA A 8 0.19 -12.03 -11.82
N GLY A 9 -0.11 -11.45 -10.65
CA GLY A 9 0.47 -10.20 -10.18
C GLY A 9 1.90 -10.37 -9.64
N PRO A 10 2.51 -9.29 -9.11
CA PRO A 10 3.96 -9.21 -8.91
C PRO A 10 4.50 -10.28 -7.93
N ARG A 11 3.69 -10.70 -6.95
CA ARG A 11 4.07 -11.72 -5.97
C ARG A 11 4.38 -13.06 -6.61
N ASN A 12 3.44 -13.61 -7.37
CA ASN A 12 3.64 -14.89 -8.03
C ASN A 12 4.61 -14.79 -9.22
N LEU A 13 4.77 -13.61 -9.83
CA LEU A 13 5.86 -13.40 -10.78
C LEU A 13 7.23 -13.51 -10.10
N MET A 14 7.41 -12.93 -8.91
CA MET A 14 8.64 -13.13 -8.12
C MET A 14 8.80 -14.60 -7.67
N ALA A 15 7.73 -15.28 -7.26
CA ALA A 15 7.82 -16.71 -6.93
C ALA A 15 8.18 -17.58 -8.15
N PHE A 16 7.63 -17.26 -9.33
CA PHE A 16 7.99 -17.89 -10.60
C PHE A 16 9.48 -17.69 -10.90
N GLU A 17 9.98 -16.47 -10.79
CA GLU A 17 11.40 -16.18 -10.94
C GLU A 17 12.25 -17.02 -9.99
N ARG A 18 11.90 -17.04 -8.70
CA ARG A 18 12.67 -17.81 -7.73
C ARG A 18 12.63 -19.30 -8.03
N LEU A 19 11.50 -19.86 -8.44
CA LEU A 19 11.39 -21.27 -8.85
C LEU A 19 12.34 -21.61 -10.01
N VAL A 20 12.43 -20.74 -11.02
CA VAL A 20 13.33 -20.93 -12.17
C VAL A 20 14.80 -20.89 -11.72
N TYR A 21 15.20 -19.89 -10.93
CA TYR A 21 16.58 -19.77 -10.49
C TYR A 21 17.01 -20.84 -9.49
N TRP A 22 16.11 -21.26 -8.58
CA TRP A 22 16.36 -22.40 -7.72
C TRP A 22 16.56 -23.69 -8.53
N ALA A 23 15.78 -23.88 -9.59
CA ALA A 23 15.92 -25.04 -10.46
C ALA A 23 17.27 -25.05 -11.20
N LEU A 24 17.70 -23.89 -11.71
CA LEU A 24 19.01 -23.73 -12.35
C LEU A 24 20.16 -23.99 -11.36
N ASP A 25 20.12 -23.34 -10.19
CA ASP A 25 21.18 -23.42 -9.18
C ASP A 25 21.34 -24.82 -8.60
N ARG A 26 20.22 -25.51 -8.34
CA ARG A 26 20.20 -26.88 -7.80
C ARG A 26 20.33 -27.96 -8.87
N LYS A 27 20.34 -27.59 -10.15
CA LYS A 27 20.29 -28.53 -11.29
C LYS A 27 19.14 -29.51 -11.12
N TRP A 28 17.96 -28.98 -10.83
CA TRP A 28 16.76 -29.79 -10.60
C TRP A 28 16.44 -30.60 -11.85
N ALA A 29 16.53 -31.92 -11.76
CA ALA A 29 16.46 -32.84 -12.90
C ALA A 29 15.04 -33.29 -13.28
N ASP A 30 14.07 -33.24 -12.36
CA ASP A 30 12.71 -33.71 -12.63
C ASP A 30 11.99 -32.82 -13.63
N GLU A 31 11.04 -33.39 -14.38
CA GLU A 31 10.10 -32.59 -15.16
C GLU A 31 9.23 -31.72 -14.25
N VAL A 32 9.24 -30.41 -14.46
CA VAL A 32 8.41 -29.46 -13.71
C VAL A 32 7.45 -28.75 -14.65
N LYS A 33 6.18 -28.71 -14.27
CA LYS A 33 5.13 -27.97 -14.99
C LYS A 33 4.55 -26.89 -14.09
N ILE A 34 4.69 -25.65 -14.52
CA ILE A 34 4.17 -24.47 -13.81
C ILE A 34 2.86 -24.06 -14.47
N LEU A 35 1.79 -23.98 -13.68
CA LEU A 35 0.47 -23.56 -14.11
C LEU A 35 0.17 -22.19 -13.48
N ILE A 36 0.01 -21.15 -14.28
CA ILE A 36 -0.37 -19.82 -13.80
C ILE A 36 -1.85 -19.58 -14.08
N PHE A 37 -2.61 -19.18 -13.07
CA PHE A 37 -4.05 -18.90 -13.18
C PHE A 37 -4.34 -17.43 -12.82
N ASP A 38 -4.77 -16.63 -13.79
CA ASP A 38 -5.23 -15.25 -13.54
C ASP A 38 -6.20 -14.78 -14.63
N PRO A 39 -7.44 -14.39 -14.30
CA PRO A 39 -8.41 -13.90 -15.28
C PRO A 39 -7.98 -12.67 -16.08
N PHE A 40 -7.00 -11.91 -15.59
CA PHE A 40 -6.50 -10.69 -16.20
C PHE A 40 -5.12 -10.87 -16.84
N GLY A 41 -4.53 -12.07 -16.78
CA GLY A 41 -3.23 -12.37 -17.35
C GLY A 41 -2.05 -11.78 -16.58
N ILE A 42 -0.87 -11.74 -17.21
CA ILE A 42 0.38 -11.29 -16.58
C ILE A 42 0.31 -9.82 -16.18
N GLY A 43 0.63 -9.54 -14.91
CA GLY A 43 0.42 -8.25 -14.24
C GLY A 43 -0.84 -8.23 -13.38
N GLY A 44 -1.78 -9.14 -13.64
CA GLY A 44 -3.03 -9.30 -12.90
C GLY A 44 -3.96 -8.09 -13.03
N ARG A 45 -5.03 -8.11 -12.20
CA ARG A 45 -6.12 -7.13 -12.21
C ARG A 45 -5.67 -5.66 -12.07
N VAL A 46 -4.78 -5.38 -11.12
CA VAL A 46 -4.44 -4.01 -10.67
C VAL A 46 -3.52 -3.28 -11.65
N TRP A 47 -2.54 -3.99 -12.22
CA TRP A 47 -1.49 -3.39 -13.05
C TRP A 47 -1.83 -3.50 -14.54
N ASN A 48 -3.08 -3.23 -14.89
CA ASN A 48 -3.57 -3.29 -16.26
C ASN A 48 -2.91 -2.21 -17.13
N PRO A 49 -2.22 -2.56 -18.25
CA PRO A 49 -1.62 -1.59 -19.17
C PRO A 49 -2.62 -0.62 -19.84
N ASN A 50 -3.91 -0.95 -19.84
CA ASN A 50 -4.96 -0.16 -20.50
C ASN A 50 -5.65 0.87 -19.61
N GLN A 51 -5.37 0.87 -18.30
CA GLN A 51 -5.96 1.83 -17.35
C GLN A 51 -5.58 3.29 -17.70
N ASN A 52 -6.27 4.26 -17.09
CA ASN A 52 -5.94 5.68 -17.28
C ASN A 52 -4.46 5.97 -16.94
N HIS A 53 -3.80 6.70 -17.83
CA HIS A 53 -2.36 7.00 -17.74
C HIS A 53 -2.03 7.94 -16.56
N GLU A 54 -3.03 8.69 -16.09
CA GLU A 54 -2.89 9.54 -14.90
C GLU A 54 -2.94 8.78 -13.59
N LEU A 55 -3.27 7.48 -13.59
CA LEU A 55 -3.12 6.67 -12.38
C LEU A 55 -1.64 6.36 -12.19
N LYS A 56 -1.01 7.06 -11.24
CA LYS A 56 0.43 6.94 -10.96
C LYS A 56 0.74 5.97 -9.82
N MET A 57 1.96 5.46 -9.83
CA MET A 57 2.58 4.77 -8.71
C MET A 57 2.87 5.76 -7.58
N ASN A 58 2.74 5.33 -6.32
CA ASN A 58 3.09 6.17 -5.17
C ASN A 58 4.58 6.11 -4.80
N SER A 59 5.33 5.19 -5.41
CA SER A 59 6.78 5.05 -5.24
C SER A 59 7.50 5.45 -6.52
N LEU A 60 8.71 5.98 -6.37
CA LEU A 60 9.56 6.33 -7.52
C LEU A 60 9.86 5.11 -8.37
N ALA A 61 9.91 5.30 -9.69
CA ALA A 61 10.26 4.22 -10.62
C ALA A 61 11.67 3.65 -10.35
N SER A 62 12.59 4.46 -9.83
CA SER A 62 13.94 4.03 -9.40
C SER A 62 13.95 3.22 -8.11
N LYS A 63 12.83 3.16 -7.37
CA LYS A 63 12.67 2.42 -6.12
C LYS A 63 11.64 1.29 -6.22
N ILE A 64 11.38 0.81 -7.44
CA ILE A 64 10.51 -0.33 -7.72
C ILE A 64 11.32 -1.37 -8.50
N THR A 65 11.31 -2.61 -8.03
CA THR A 65 11.93 -3.76 -8.72
C THR A 65 11.15 -5.04 -8.47
N LEU A 66 11.34 -6.04 -9.34
CA LEU A 66 10.94 -7.43 -9.11
C LEU A 66 12.15 -8.37 -8.97
N PHE A 67 13.36 -7.84 -9.12
CA PHE A 67 14.61 -8.59 -8.97
C PHE A 67 15.11 -8.57 -7.53
N THR A 68 15.87 -9.61 -7.18
CA THR A 68 16.58 -9.68 -5.91
C THR A 68 17.92 -8.96 -6.02
N ASP A 69 18.52 -8.65 -4.87
CA ASP A 69 19.84 -8.01 -4.78
C ASP A 69 20.58 -8.49 -3.53
N ASP A 70 21.84 -8.08 -3.37
CA ASP A 70 22.71 -8.51 -2.27
C ASP A 70 22.23 -8.06 -0.88
N SER A 71 21.27 -7.12 -0.81
CA SER A 71 20.65 -6.74 0.48
C SER A 71 19.62 -7.76 0.97
N ILE A 72 19.13 -8.65 0.09
CA ILE A 72 18.07 -9.60 0.40
C ILE A 72 18.65 -10.78 1.19
N GLN A 73 18.20 -10.95 2.43
CA GLN A 73 18.51 -12.10 3.27
C GLN A 73 17.63 -13.29 2.86
N MET A 74 18.20 -14.15 2.04
CA MET A 74 17.53 -15.32 1.46
C MET A 74 18.51 -16.49 1.29
N GLU A 75 17.99 -17.67 0.98
CA GLU A 75 18.83 -18.88 0.83
C GLU A 75 19.27 -19.10 -0.61
N GLY A 76 18.42 -18.75 -1.59
CA GLY A 76 18.77 -18.82 -3.01
C GLY A 76 19.83 -17.77 -3.38
N ASN A 77 20.49 -17.95 -4.52
CA ASN A 77 21.40 -16.91 -5.02
C ASN A 77 20.60 -15.70 -5.52
N PRO A 78 21.06 -14.47 -5.22
CA PRO A 78 20.43 -13.26 -5.74
C PRO A 78 20.57 -13.22 -7.26
N HIS A 79 19.51 -12.79 -7.91
CA HIS A 79 19.46 -12.55 -9.34
C HIS A 79 19.13 -11.08 -9.59
N LEU A 80 20.18 -10.36 -9.98
CA LEU A 80 20.16 -8.92 -10.21
C LEU A 80 19.42 -8.60 -11.51
N GLY A 81 18.73 -7.47 -11.53
CA GLY A 81 18.11 -6.94 -12.72
C GLY A 81 17.66 -5.50 -12.53
N PRO A 82 17.18 -4.86 -13.60
CA PRO A 82 16.89 -3.43 -13.59
C PRO A 82 15.68 -3.11 -12.72
N THR A 83 15.73 -1.97 -12.05
CA THR A 83 14.54 -1.28 -11.52
C THR A 83 13.59 -0.90 -12.65
N LEU A 84 12.35 -0.51 -12.31
CA LEU A 84 11.38 -0.02 -13.30
C LEU A 84 11.93 1.16 -14.12
N PHE A 85 12.63 2.10 -13.47
CA PHE A 85 13.27 3.23 -14.15
C PHE A 85 14.38 2.81 -15.11
N GLU A 86 15.30 1.96 -14.64
CA GLU A 86 16.42 1.49 -15.45
C GLU A 86 15.93 0.66 -16.65
N TRP A 87 14.94 -0.20 -16.43
CA TRP A 87 14.33 -0.97 -17.52
C TRP A 87 13.67 -0.03 -18.53
N ALA A 88 12.81 0.89 -18.07
CA ALA A 88 12.06 1.78 -18.96
C ALA A 88 12.98 2.57 -19.89
N THR A 89 14.10 3.07 -19.35
CA THR A 89 15.07 3.91 -20.07
C THR A 89 16.10 3.15 -20.90
N THR A 90 16.16 1.81 -20.80
CA THR A 90 17.14 1.00 -21.55
C THR A 90 16.49 -0.01 -22.48
N LEU A 91 15.55 -0.82 -21.98
CA LEU A 91 14.91 -1.92 -22.71
C LEU A 91 13.41 -1.69 -22.94
N GLY A 92 12.80 -0.77 -22.19
CA GLY A 92 11.37 -0.57 -22.15
C GLY A 92 10.78 -0.02 -23.44
N LYS A 93 11.48 0.93 -24.10
CA LYS A 93 11.03 1.50 -25.39
C LYS A 93 10.88 0.42 -26.45
N ASP A 94 11.95 -0.32 -26.71
CA ASP A 94 11.95 -1.43 -27.67
C ASP A 94 10.89 -2.48 -27.32
N PHE A 95 10.73 -2.80 -26.03
CA PHE A 95 9.70 -3.75 -25.59
C PHE A 95 8.29 -3.24 -25.92
N ILE A 96 8.01 -1.97 -25.65
CA ILE A 96 6.70 -1.36 -25.92
C ILE A 96 6.40 -1.32 -27.41
N GLU A 97 7.38 -0.91 -28.23
CA GLU A 97 7.23 -0.83 -29.69
C GLU A 97 6.98 -2.20 -30.32
N ASN A 98 7.61 -3.25 -29.81
CA ASN A 98 7.48 -4.61 -30.35
C ASN A 98 6.21 -5.35 -29.88
N ASN A 99 5.43 -4.81 -28.93
CA ASN A 99 4.28 -5.50 -28.34
C ASN A 99 2.92 -4.77 -28.55
N ASN A 100 2.86 -3.71 -29.38
CA ASN A 100 1.61 -3.06 -29.83
C ASN A 100 0.62 -2.68 -28.71
N PHE A 101 1.10 -2.08 -27.61
CA PHE A 101 0.22 -1.67 -26.52
C PHE A 101 -0.79 -0.58 -26.92
N LYS A 102 -2.06 -0.68 -26.47
CA LYS A 102 -3.14 0.26 -26.83
C LYS A 102 -2.79 1.74 -26.60
N ARG A 103 -2.05 2.02 -25.52
CA ARG A 103 -1.64 3.37 -25.11
C ARG A 103 -0.15 3.65 -25.41
N GLN A 104 0.42 2.98 -26.42
CA GLN A 104 1.84 3.05 -26.75
C GLN A 104 2.40 4.47 -26.83
N LYS A 105 1.69 5.39 -27.50
CA LYS A 105 2.15 6.79 -27.62
C LYS A 105 2.36 7.45 -26.24
N LEU A 106 1.36 7.38 -25.35
CA LEU A 106 1.45 7.95 -24.00
C LEU A 106 2.56 7.29 -23.18
N LEU A 107 2.77 5.98 -23.35
CA LEU A 107 3.82 5.25 -22.64
C LEU A 107 5.22 5.65 -23.13
N LEU A 108 5.41 5.87 -24.43
CA LEU A 108 6.69 6.32 -24.97
C LEU A 108 6.98 7.78 -24.55
N GLU A 109 5.97 8.66 -24.59
CA GLU A 109 6.06 10.03 -24.07
C GLU A 109 6.41 10.04 -22.57
N GLU A 110 5.80 9.17 -21.76
CA GLU A 110 6.16 9.00 -20.35
C GLU A 110 7.64 8.64 -20.19
N ILE A 111 8.14 7.69 -20.97
CA ILE A 111 9.54 7.24 -20.89
C ILE A 111 10.51 8.36 -21.29
N ASP A 112 10.19 9.15 -22.32
CA ASP A 112 11.02 10.28 -22.78
C ASP A 112 11.22 11.35 -21.71
N HIS A 113 10.26 11.48 -20.78
CA HIS A 113 10.31 12.42 -19.66
C HIS A 113 10.62 11.76 -18.31
N LEU A 114 10.84 10.43 -18.30
CA LEU A 114 11.09 9.70 -17.06
C LEU A 114 12.48 10.02 -16.52
N THR A 115 12.54 10.42 -15.26
CA THR A 115 13.78 10.61 -14.50
C THR A 115 13.80 9.67 -13.31
N LYS A 116 14.96 9.55 -12.65
CA LYS A 116 15.07 8.76 -11.40
C LYS A 116 14.20 9.29 -10.25
N TYR A 117 13.65 10.50 -10.38
CA TYR A 117 12.75 11.16 -9.44
C TYR A 117 11.28 11.13 -9.89
N SER A 118 10.98 10.46 -11.01
CA SER A 118 9.62 10.36 -11.54
C SER A 118 8.83 9.22 -10.89
N TYR A 119 7.54 9.46 -10.73
CA TYR A 119 6.53 8.44 -10.42
C TYR A 119 5.91 7.96 -11.72
N SER A 120 6.08 6.68 -12.04
CA SER A 120 5.54 6.13 -13.29
C SER A 120 4.03 5.95 -13.24
N SER A 121 3.39 5.81 -14.39
CA SER A 121 2.03 5.29 -14.50
C SER A 121 1.98 3.84 -13.97
N ARG A 122 0.82 3.46 -13.45
CA ARG A 122 0.54 2.05 -13.08
C ARG A 122 0.57 1.14 -14.30
N ALA A 123 0.18 1.68 -15.46
CA ALA A 123 0.26 1.00 -16.75
C ALA A 123 1.69 0.60 -17.11
N LEU A 124 2.67 1.51 -16.98
CA LEU A 124 4.07 1.22 -17.26
C LEU A 124 4.63 0.13 -16.31
N PHE A 125 4.21 0.12 -15.04
CA PHE A 125 4.59 -0.96 -14.11
C PHE A 125 3.95 -2.31 -14.49
N GLY A 126 2.74 -2.31 -15.07
CA GLY A 126 2.13 -3.49 -15.68
C GLY A 126 2.96 -4.05 -16.83
N ILE A 127 3.46 -3.19 -17.71
CA ILE A 127 4.30 -3.59 -18.85
C ILE A 127 5.65 -4.11 -18.37
N TYR A 128 6.26 -3.49 -17.37
CA TYR A 128 7.48 -4.01 -16.73
C TYR A 128 7.29 -5.43 -16.19
N GLN A 129 6.13 -5.74 -15.60
CA GLN A 129 5.80 -7.10 -15.14
C GLN A 129 5.69 -8.10 -16.30
N GLN A 130 5.11 -7.69 -17.42
CA GLN A 130 5.02 -8.54 -18.62
C GLN A 130 6.40 -8.80 -19.23
N TRP A 131 7.24 -7.77 -19.31
CA TRP A 131 8.64 -7.93 -19.72
C TRP A 131 9.41 -8.84 -18.75
N PHE A 132 9.25 -8.63 -17.44
CA PHE A 132 9.91 -9.43 -16.41
C PHE A 132 9.54 -10.90 -16.54
N PHE A 133 8.26 -11.21 -16.75
CA PHE A 133 7.79 -12.56 -16.99
C PHE A 133 8.48 -13.19 -18.21
N GLN A 134 8.44 -12.54 -19.37
CA GLN A 134 9.08 -13.05 -20.60
C GLN A 134 10.61 -13.18 -20.45
N HIS A 135 11.23 -12.30 -19.66
CA HIS A 135 12.65 -12.33 -19.37
C HIS A 135 13.04 -13.58 -18.57
N VAL A 136 12.23 -13.95 -17.57
CA VAL A 136 12.43 -15.16 -16.76
C VAL A 136 12.09 -16.42 -17.56
N GLU A 137 10.99 -16.40 -18.33
CA GLU A 137 10.55 -17.52 -19.16
C GLU A 137 11.66 -18.01 -20.12
N LYS A 138 12.39 -17.07 -20.75
CA LYS A 138 13.51 -17.37 -21.65
C LYS A 138 14.69 -18.10 -20.98
N ARG A 139 14.72 -18.18 -19.65
CA ARG A 139 15.78 -18.83 -18.87
C ARG A 139 15.34 -20.13 -18.22
N MET A 140 14.10 -20.57 -18.45
CA MET A 140 13.62 -21.82 -17.90
C MET A 140 14.52 -23.00 -18.33
N PRO A 141 14.84 -23.92 -17.40
CA PRO A 141 15.48 -25.19 -17.75
C PRO A 141 14.68 -25.96 -18.81
N SER A 142 15.33 -26.80 -19.61
CA SER A 142 14.66 -27.58 -20.67
C SER A 142 13.63 -28.59 -20.14
N ASN A 143 13.75 -29.00 -18.88
CA ASN A 143 12.81 -29.86 -18.17
C ASN A 143 11.66 -29.09 -17.49
N PHE A 144 11.59 -27.77 -17.67
CA PHE A 144 10.51 -26.93 -17.18
C PHE A 144 9.56 -26.57 -18.32
N SER A 145 8.27 -26.57 -18.02
CA SER A 145 7.22 -26.09 -18.92
C SER A 145 6.26 -25.18 -18.18
N ILE A 146 5.63 -24.26 -18.90
CA ILE A 146 4.67 -23.30 -18.34
C ILE A 146 3.37 -23.32 -19.14
N GLU A 147 2.25 -23.22 -18.43
CA GLU A 147 0.94 -22.96 -19.02
C GLU A 147 0.25 -21.82 -18.29
N ILE A 148 -0.30 -20.88 -19.04
CA ILE A 148 -1.03 -19.73 -18.51
C ILE A 148 -2.52 -19.96 -18.82
N HIS A 149 -3.34 -19.85 -17.79
CA HIS A 149 -4.78 -20.04 -17.83
C HIS A 149 -5.48 -18.76 -17.37
N SER A 150 -6.46 -18.29 -18.13
CA SER A 150 -7.32 -17.16 -17.74
C SER A 150 -8.51 -17.58 -16.86
N ASN A 151 -8.57 -18.86 -16.48
CA ASN A 151 -9.66 -19.37 -15.65
C ASN A 151 -9.49 -18.94 -14.19
N LEU A 152 -10.61 -18.57 -13.56
CA LEU A 152 -10.68 -18.38 -12.11
C LEU A 152 -10.66 -19.74 -11.40
N ILE A 153 -9.74 -19.93 -10.45
CA ILE A 153 -9.84 -21.04 -9.52
C ILE A 153 -10.89 -20.67 -8.46
N HIS A 154 -11.99 -21.41 -8.38
CA HIS A 154 -13.04 -21.16 -7.39
C HIS A 154 -12.98 -22.08 -6.17
N ASN A 155 -12.28 -23.21 -6.26
CA ASN A 155 -12.18 -24.18 -5.17
C ASN A 155 -10.91 -25.04 -5.29
N VAL A 156 -10.49 -25.61 -4.16
CA VAL A 156 -9.40 -26.58 -4.06
C VAL A 156 -9.87 -27.74 -3.20
N LYS A 157 -9.55 -28.97 -3.63
CA LYS A 157 -9.73 -30.18 -2.83
C LYS A 157 -8.38 -30.83 -2.58
N LEU A 158 -8.25 -31.52 -1.46
CA LEU A 158 -7.12 -32.41 -1.19
C LEU A 158 -7.52 -33.84 -1.55
N ASP A 159 -6.77 -34.48 -2.44
CA ASP A 159 -6.87 -35.90 -2.76
C ASP A 159 -5.54 -36.59 -2.48
N LYS A 160 -5.50 -37.39 -1.41
CA LYS A 160 -4.28 -37.98 -0.84
C LYS A 160 -3.26 -36.88 -0.48
N GLU A 161 -2.16 -36.81 -1.22
CA GLU A 161 -1.07 -35.84 -1.04
C GLU A 161 -1.08 -34.72 -2.10
N LYS A 162 -2.10 -34.69 -2.98
CA LYS A 162 -2.17 -33.76 -4.11
C LYS A 162 -3.39 -32.86 -4.01
N TYR A 163 -3.27 -31.69 -4.61
CA TYR A 163 -4.35 -30.72 -4.68
C TYR A 163 -5.06 -30.79 -6.02
N ILE A 164 -6.39 -30.72 -6.00
CA ILE A 164 -7.23 -30.61 -7.19
C ILE A 164 -7.81 -29.20 -7.20
N LEU A 165 -7.31 -28.37 -8.12
CA LEU A 165 -7.84 -27.03 -8.40
C LEU A 165 -9.05 -27.15 -9.30
N LEU A 166 -10.12 -26.42 -8.97
CA LEU A 166 -11.36 -26.44 -9.73
C LEU A 166 -11.62 -25.07 -10.36
N THR A 167 -11.88 -25.11 -11.66
CA THR A 167 -12.46 -24.02 -12.45
C THR A 167 -13.89 -24.39 -12.82
N ASP A 168 -14.60 -23.55 -13.56
CA ASP A 168 -15.97 -23.86 -14.00
C ASP A 168 -16.02 -25.06 -14.96
N GLU A 169 -14.96 -25.28 -15.73
CA GLU A 169 -14.95 -26.28 -16.81
C GLU A 169 -13.96 -27.42 -16.57
N LEU A 170 -12.85 -27.14 -15.89
CA LEU A 170 -11.70 -28.04 -15.78
C LEU A 170 -11.21 -28.22 -14.34
N ALA A 171 -10.58 -29.36 -14.11
CA ALA A 171 -9.88 -29.68 -12.86
C ALA A 171 -8.40 -29.94 -13.12
N TYR A 172 -7.54 -29.39 -12.27
CA TYR A 172 -6.09 -29.50 -12.40
C TYR A 172 -5.50 -30.12 -11.13
N GLN A 173 -4.81 -31.24 -11.29
CA GLN A 173 -4.09 -31.88 -10.18
C GLN A 173 -2.67 -31.32 -10.09
N VAL A 174 -2.30 -30.81 -8.92
CA VAL A 174 -0.99 -30.19 -8.64
C VAL A 174 -0.40 -30.68 -7.33
N ASP A 175 0.92 -30.59 -7.21
CA ASP A 175 1.69 -31.03 -6.04
C ASP A 175 1.96 -29.85 -5.07
N ALA A 176 1.94 -28.60 -5.56
CA ALA A 176 2.13 -27.39 -4.75
C ALA A 176 1.28 -26.21 -5.28
N ILE A 177 0.91 -25.28 -4.40
CA ILE A 177 0.13 -24.07 -4.70
C ILE A 177 0.79 -22.86 -4.06
N SER A 178 1.02 -21.78 -4.82
CA SER A 178 1.24 -20.42 -4.32
C SER A 178 0.07 -19.52 -4.71
N ALA A 179 -0.72 -19.10 -3.72
CA ALA A 179 -1.88 -18.24 -3.91
C ALA A 179 -1.59 -16.80 -3.46
N ALA A 180 -1.71 -15.86 -4.41
CA ALA A 180 -1.53 -14.42 -4.19
C ALA A 180 -2.75 -13.66 -4.74
N LEU A 181 -3.90 -13.80 -4.07
CA LEU A 181 -5.24 -13.50 -4.60
C LEU A 181 -5.60 -11.99 -4.74
N GLY A 182 -4.67 -11.08 -4.45
CA GLY A 182 -4.92 -9.63 -4.50
C GLY A 182 -5.99 -9.17 -3.51
N GLU A 183 -6.54 -7.97 -3.70
CA GLU A 183 -7.77 -7.58 -2.99
C GLU A 183 -8.96 -8.26 -3.67
N GLY A 184 -9.74 -8.98 -2.87
CA GLY A 184 -11.08 -9.41 -3.24
C GLY A 184 -12.08 -8.28 -3.05
N MET A 185 -13.23 -8.39 -3.72
CA MET A 185 -14.41 -7.61 -3.33
C MET A 185 -14.93 -8.16 -2.00
N ASP A 186 -15.32 -7.32 -1.07
CA ASP A 186 -16.05 -7.72 0.14
C ASP A 186 -17.56 -7.59 -0.12
N GLU A 187 -18.37 -8.39 0.56
CA GLU A 187 -19.81 -8.18 0.66
C GLU A 187 -20.05 -6.78 1.23
N PRO A 188 -20.99 -6.00 0.63
CA PRO A 188 -21.28 -4.66 1.10
C PRO A 188 -21.81 -4.71 2.54
N SER A 189 -21.36 -3.76 3.35
CA SER A 189 -21.93 -3.45 4.66
C SER A 189 -23.37 -2.95 4.53
N ASP A 190 -24.11 -2.95 5.64
CA ASP A 190 -25.52 -2.54 5.60
C ASP A 190 -25.69 -1.07 5.19
N ALA A 191 -24.76 -0.19 5.58
CA ALA A 191 -24.73 1.20 5.12
C ALA A 191 -24.46 1.33 3.61
N GLU A 192 -23.63 0.45 3.03
CA GLU A 192 -23.36 0.43 1.58
C GLU A 192 -24.57 -0.12 0.81
N LYS A 193 -25.27 -1.12 1.35
CA LYS A 193 -26.54 -1.62 0.79
C LYS A 193 -27.64 -0.56 0.85
N GLU A 194 -27.74 0.17 1.96
CA GLU A 194 -28.71 1.26 2.13
C GLU A 194 -28.45 2.40 1.13
N ALA A 195 -27.19 2.81 0.96
CA ALA A 195 -26.81 3.81 -0.04
C ALA A 195 -27.12 3.35 -1.48
N GLN A 196 -26.85 2.08 -1.81
CA GLN A 196 -27.19 1.50 -3.11
C GLN A 196 -28.70 1.49 -3.35
N ALA A 197 -29.49 1.01 -2.39
CA ALA A 197 -30.94 0.94 -2.51
C ALA A 197 -31.59 2.34 -2.61
N PHE A 198 -31.07 3.31 -1.85
CA PHE A 198 -31.50 4.70 -1.95
C PHE A 198 -31.19 5.29 -3.33
N ALA A 199 -29.99 5.06 -3.86
CA ALA A 199 -29.63 5.53 -5.19
C ALA A 199 -30.55 4.96 -6.28
N GLU A 200 -30.83 3.65 -6.22
CA GLU A 200 -31.74 3.00 -7.16
C GLU A 200 -33.18 3.56 -7.08
N ALA A 201 -33.68 3.80 -5.87
CA ALA A 201 -35.04 4.32 -5.65
C ALA A 201 -35.22 5.76 -6.15
N HIS A 202 -34.16 6.56 -6.13
CA HIS A 202 -34.19 7.99 -6.47
C HIS A 202 -33.47 8.32 -7.78
N HIS A 203 -33.07 7.32 -8.56
CA HIS A 203 -32.30 7.50 -9.80
C HIS A 203 -30.99 8.28 -9.63
N LEU A 204 -30.36 8.16 -8.45
CA LEU A 204 -29.04 8.70 -8.16
C LEU A 204 -27.95 7.70 -8.53
N LYS A 205 -26.69 8.15 -8.50
CA LYS A 205 -25.54 7.25 -8.70
C LYS A 205 -24.83 6.94 -7.39
N TYR A 206 -24.66 5.66 -7.09
CA TYR A 206 -23.79 5.18 -6.02
C TYR A 206 -22.64 4.35 -6.61
N VAL A 207 -21.41 4.75 -6.30
CA VAL A 207 -20.19 4.01 -6.63
C VAL A 207 -19.67 3.33 -5.36
N PRO A 208 -19.81 2.00 -5.23
CA PRO A 208 -19.36 1.27 -4.05
C PRO A 208 -17.83 1.19 -4.01
N VAL A 209 -17.31 0.69 -2.88
CA VAL A 209 -15.87 0.46 -2.67
C VAL A 209 -15.30 -0.41 -3.80
N ARG A 210 -14.49 0.18 -4.68
CA ARG A 210 -13.91 -0.44 -5.88
C ARG A 210 -12.55 0.17 -6.21
N TYR A 211 -11.81 -0.49 -7.11
CA TYR A 211 -10.63 0.10 -7.73
C TYR A 211 -11.04 1.23 -8.67
N PRO A 212 -10.51 2.45 -8.49
CA PRO A 212 -10.84 3.58 -9.37
C PRO A 212 -10.64 3.28 -10.85
N ALA A 213 -9.60 2.50 -11.19
CA ALA A 213 -9.29 2.10 -12.57
C ALA A 213 -10.37 1.23 -13.24
N GLU A 214 -11.32 0.68 -12.49
CA GLU A 214 -12.38 -0.22 -12.96
C GLU A 214 -13.76 0.39 -12.84
N VAL A 215 -13.86 1.61 -12.30
CA VAL A 215 -15.13 2.31 -12.20
C VAL A 215 -15.31 3.11 -13.47
N ASP A 216 -16.40 2.83 -14.17
CA ASP A 216 -16.89 3.72 -15.20
C ASP A 216 -17.53 4.95 -14.54
N VAL A 217 -16.94 6.10 -14.81
CA VAL A 217 -17.42 7.40 -14.35
C VAL A 217 -17.84 8.29 -15.52
N ASP A 218 -17.99 7.76 -16.74
CA ASP A 218 -18.34 8.54 -17.94
C ASP A 218 -19.79 9.05 -17.94
N ASP A 219 -20.68 8.36 -17.23
CA ASP A 219 -22.08 8.74 -16.96
C ASP A 219 -22.24 9.84 -15.90
N ILE A 220 -21.17 10.27 -15.22
CA ILE A 220 -21.20 11.45 -14.35
C ILE A 220 -21.17 12.69 -15.23
N ALA A 221 -22.23 13.49 -15.20
CA ALA A 221 -22.36 14.69 -15.99
C ALA A 221 -21.59 15.88 -15.38
N PRO A 222 -21.20 16.88 -16.18
CA PRO A 222 -20.54 18.08 -15.66
C PRO A 222 -21.42 18.89 -14.68
N THR A 223 -22.75 18.71 -14.75
CA THR A 223 -23.72 19.34 -13.84
C THR A 223 -23.85 18.64 -12.50
N ASP A 224 -23.40 17.38 -12.40
CA ASP A 224 -23.58 16.56 -11.20
C ASP A 224 -22.81 17.13 -10.02
N GLN A 225 -23.39 16.95 -8.83
CA GLN A 225 -22.76 17.23 -7.56
C GLN A 225 -22.25 15.91 -6.95
N VAL A 226 -20.93 15.72 -6.92
CA VAL A 226 -20.30 14.47 -6.50
C VAL A 226 -19.82 14.53 -5.06
N ILE A 227 -20.28 13.62 -4.22
CA ILE A 227 -19.79 13.42 -2.86
C ILE A 227 -18.80 12.25 -2.84
N ILE A 228 -17.54 12.48 -2.44
CA ILE A 228 -16.54 11.42 -2.27
C ILE A 228 -16.24 11.19 -0.79
N ARG A 229 -16.52 9.96 -0.32
CA ARG A 229 -16.25 9.52 1.05
C ARG A 229 -14.87 8.91 1.17
N GLY A 230 -13.94 9.65 1.76
CA GLY A 230 -12.54 9.26 1.95
C GLY A 230 -11.58 10.26 1.30
N LEU A 231 -10.41 10.44 1.92
CA LEU A 231 -9.34 11.33 1.43
C LEU A 231 -7.99 10.59 1.33
N GLY A 232 -8.05 9.27 1.12
CA GLY A 232 -6.86 8.42 0.94
C GLY A 232 -6.36 8.41 -0.50
N LEU A 233 -5.53 7.43 -0.84
CA LEU A 233 -4.94 7.33 -2.19
C LEU A 233 -5.99 7.10 -3.29
N SER A 234 -7.06 6.36 -3.03
CA SER A 234 -8.16 6.16 -4.01
C SER A 234 -8.91 7.43 -4.33
N PHE A 235 -9.04 8.35 -3.37
CA PHE A 235 -9.66 9.66 -3.62
C PHE A 235 -8.89 10.46 -4.66
N ILE A 236 -7.55 10.43 -4.62
CA ILE A 236 -6.68 11.10 -5.59
C ILE A 236 -6.84 10.51 -6.99
N ASP A 237 -6.99 9.19 -7.08
CA ASP A 237 -7.27 8.52 -8.34
C ASP A 237 -8.63 8.99 -8.90
N TYR A 238 -9.69 9.06 -8.09
CA TYR A 238 -10.99 9.60 -8.52
C TYR A 238 -10.92 11.07 -8.93
N LEU A 239 -10.10 11.90 -8.26
CA LEU A 239 -9.85 13.27 -8.74
C LEU A 239 -9.28 13.24 -10.16
N SER A 240 -8.29 12.40 -10.43
CA SER A 240 -7.69 12.28 -11.77
C SER A 240 -8.72 11.83 -12.83
N GLU A 241 -9.63 10.92 -12.46
CA GLU A 241 -10.72 10.44 -13.32
C GLU A 241 -11.80 11.50 -13.61
N LEU A 242 -12.06 12.40 -12.66
CA LEU A 242 -13.10 13.44 -12.76
C LEU A 242 -12.56 14.80 -13.22
N THR A 243 -11.26 14.93 -13.46
CA THR A 243 -10.60 16.20 -13.83
C THR A 243 -9.70 16.03 -15.06
N GLU A 244 -8.46 15.57 -14.90
CA GLU A 244 -7.46 15.42 -15.97
C GLU A 244 -7.96 14.54 -17.12
N ARG A 245 -8.63 13.41 -16.80
CA ARG A 245 -9.19 12.52 -17.83
C ARG A 245 -10.28 13.21 -18.67
N ARG A 246 -10.93 14.22 -18.12
CA ARG A 246 -12.00 15.02 -18.75
C ARG A 246 -11.47 16.28 -19.45
N GLY A 247 -10.16 16.35 -19.66
CA GLY A 247 -9.51 17.44 -20.40
C GLY A 247 -9.11 18.64 -19.56
N GLY A 248 -9.33 18.61 -18.25
CA GLY A 248 -8.80 19.63 -17.35
C GLY A 248 -7.28 19.63 -17.31
N VAL A 249 -6.69 20.81 -17.15
CA VAL A 249 -5.23 20.97 -17.30
C VAL A 249 -4.61 21.62 -16.08
N PHE A 250 -3.59 20.97 -15.52
CA PHE A 250 -2.70 21.56 -14.53
C PHE A 250 -1.51 22.25 -15.21
N GLN A 251 -1.25 23.49 -14.84
CA GLN A 251 -0.09 24.25 -15.34
C GLN A 251 0.59 24.95 -14.16
N ARG A 252 1.92 25.05 -14.20
CA ARG A 252 2.65 25.86 -13.24
C ARG A 252 2.66 27.32 -13.71
N ASP A 253 2.39 28.24 -12.79
CA ASP A 253 2.59 29.67 -13.03
C ASP A 253 4.07 30.07 -12.97
N GLU A 254 4.36 31.36 -13.19
CA GLU A 254 5.73 31.91 -13.13
C GLU A 254 6.40 31.72 -11.76
N ARG A 255 5.62 31.50 -10.70
CA ARG A 255 6.10 31.29 -9.33
C ARG A 255 6.22 29.80 -8.99
N GLY A 256 5.94 28.91 -9.95
CA GLY A 256 5.99 27.46 -9.78
C GLY A 256 4.76 26.86 -9.09
N SER A 257 3.74 27.67 -8.76
CA SER A 257 2.50 27.18 -8.14
C SER A 257 1.61 26.52 -9.18
N LEU A 258 0.99 25.39 -8.82
CA LEU A 258 0.08 24.69 -9.71
C LEU A 258 -1.27 25.41 -9.78
N ILE A 259 -1.71 25.72 -10.99
CA ILE A 259 -3.02 26.27 -11.34
C ILE A 259 -3.78 25.22 -12.13
N TYR A 260 -5.08 25.10 -11.87
CA TYR A 260 -5.97 24.22 -12.61
C TYR A 260 -6.90 25.04 -13.51
N THR A 261 -6.96 24.67 -14.79
CA THR A 261 -7.93 25.21 -15.76
C THR A 261 -8.95 24.14 -16.08
N ARG A 262 -10.24 24.46 -15.85
CA ARG A 262 -11.37 23.60 -16.17
C ARG A 262 -11.51 23.40 -17.67
N SER A 263 -11.85 22.20 -18.10
CA SER A 263 -12.35 21.94 -19.47
C SER A 263 -13.82 22.32 -19.62
N GLY A 264 -14.59 22.29 -18.53
CA GLY A 264 -16.04 22.44 -18.53
C GLY A 264 -16.78 21.11 -18.41
N ASP A 265 -16.07 19.98 -18.49
CA ASP A 265 -16.65 18.64 -18.35
C ASP A 265 -16.53 18.07 -16.92
N GLU A 266 -15.92 18.81 -16.01
CA GLU A 266 -15.74 18.41 -14.61
C GLU A 266 -16.99 18.68 -13.76
N PRO A 267 -17.43 17.73 -12.92
CA PRO A 267 -18.47 17.97 -11.94
C PRO A 267 -17.97 18.86 -10.78
N THR A 268 -18.88 19.31 -9.92
CA THR A 268 -18.52 19.84 -8.61
C THR A 268 -18.27 18.69 -7.64
N ILE A 269 -17.20 18.77 -6.85
CA ILE A 269 -16.79 17.69 -5.94
C ILE A 269 -16.80 18.17 -4.49
N TYR A 270 -17.55 17.48 -3.64
CA TYR A 270 -17.52 17.58 -2.19
C TYR A 270 -16.83 16.34 -1.62
N ALA A 271 -15.83 16.50 -0.76
CA ALA A 271 -15.14 15.33 -0.20
C ALA A 271 -14.75 15.54 1.26
N SER A 272 -14.76 14.46 2.03
CA SER A 272 -14.19 14.46 3.37
C SER A 272 -13.87 13.04 3.86
N SER A 273 -13.37 12.93 5.08
CA SER A 273 -13.12 11.69 5.81
C SER A 273 -13.36 11.92 7.31
N ARG A 274 -13.20 10.86 8.12
CA ARG A 274 -13.22 11.00 9.59
C ARG A 274 -12.24 12.06 10.10
N ARG A 275 -11.03 12.14 9.53
CA ARG A 275 -10.01 13.14 9.92
C ARG A 275 -10.21 14.49 9.23
N GLY A 276 -10.94 14.55 8.12
CA GLY A 276 -11.12 15.77 7.32
C GLY A 276 -9.89 16.20 6.52
N LEU A 277 -8.77 15.47 6.60
CA LEU A 277 -7.51 15.80 5.92
C LEU A 277 -7.10 14.65 4.97
N PRO A 278 -6.50 14.98 3.81
CA PRO A 278 -5.77 14.00 3.02
C PRO A 278 -4.52 13.53 3.78
N TYR A 279 -3.92 12.41 3.35
CA TYR A 279 -2.64 11.96 3.90
C TYR A 279 -1.52 12.94 3.56
N HIS A 280 -0.52 13.03 4.43
CA HIS A 280 0.67 13.85 4.21
C HIS A 280 1.42 13.47 2.93
N ALA A 281 1.91 14.48 2.22
CA ALA A 281 2.80 14.29 1.08
C ALA A 281 4.08 13.54 1.48
N ARG A 282 4.55 12.69 0.58
CA ARG A 282 5.90 12.15 0.66
C ARG A 282 6.90 13.27 0.36
N GLY A 283 7.90 13.39 1.23
CA GLY A 283 9.02 14.28 0.98
C GLY A 283 9.78 13.90 -0.29
N LEU A 284 10.34 14.90 -0.96
CA LEU A 284 11.26 14.74 -2.07
C LEU A 284 12.37 13.76 -1.68
N ASP A 285 12.58 12.76 -2.52
CA ASP A 285 13.51 11.68 -2.20
C ASP A 285 14.95 12.08 -2.50
N GLN A 286 15.71 12.39 -1.45
CA GLN A 286 17.11 12.77 -1.50
C GLN A 286 18.04 11.59 -1.15
N LYS A 287 17.47 10.44 -0.78
CA LYS A 287 18.20 9.23 -0.40
C LYS A 287 18.55 8.39 -1.61
N LYS A 288 19.77 7.87 -1.62
CA LYS A 288 20.17 6.83 -2.56
C LYS A 288 19.30 5.59 -2.35
N VAL A 289 19.20 4.76 -3.37
CA VAL A 289 18.58 3.44 -3.24
C VAL A 289 19.31 2.65 -2.15
N GLY A 290 18.55 2.02 -1.25
CA GLY A 290 19.09 1.30 -0.09
C GLY A 290 19.58 2.17 1.08
N GLU A 291 19.64 3.49 0.93
CA GLU A 291 20.08 4.37 2.02
C GLU A 291 18.98 4.48 3.11
N THR A 292 19.33 4.12 4.35
CA THR A 292 18.46 4.24 5.52
C THR A 292 19.18 4.94 6.67
N TYR A 293 18.45 5.66 7.52
CA TYR A 293 19.01 6.12 8.79
C TYR A 293 19.20 4.94 9.77
N PRO A 294 20.15 5.02 10.72
CA PRO A 294 20.29 4.02 11.78
C PRO A 294 18.99 3.85 12.58
N ARG A 295 18.71 2.64 13.06
CA ARG A 295 17.57 2.32 13.96
C ARG A 295 18.15 2.04 15.34
N TYR A 296 17.93 2.93 16.29
CA TYR A 296 18.54 2.85 17.63
C TYR A 296 17.65 2.12 18.63
N PHE A 297 16.34 2.35 18.61
CA PHE A 297 15.43 1.91 19.67
C PHE A 297 14.67 0.65 19.29
N LEU A 298 13.95 0.69 18.16
CA LEU A 298 13.37 -0.50 17.53
C LEU A 298 14.39 -1.12 16.56
N SER A 299 15.61 -1.34 17.07
CA SER A 299 16.76 -1.79 16.28
C SER A 299 16.64 -3.24 15.85
N ASP A 300 17.41 -3.61 14.81
CA ASP A 300 17.46 -4.99 14.32
C ASP A 300 17.94 -5.94 15.42
N ALA A 301 18.96 -5.53 16.20
CA ALA A 301 19.47 -6.30 17.33
C ALA A 301 18.42 -6.53 18.42
N TYR A 302 17.65 -5.48 18.75
CA TYR A 302 16.58 -5.58 19.75
C TYR A 302 15.49 -6.56 19.30
N VAL A 303 14.94 -6.36 18.10
CA VAL A 303 13.85 -7.20 17.58
C VAL A 303 14.31 -8.63 17.34
N ASN A 304 15.52 -8.84 16.80
CA ASN A 304 16.06 -10.20 16.63
C ASN A 304 16.26 -10.89 17.99
N ASN A 305 16.64 -10.17 19.05
CA ASN A 305 16.76 -10.76 20.39
C ASN A 305 15.40 -11.21 20.93
N LEU A 306 14.34 -10.42 20.74
CA LEU A 306 12.99 -10.80 21.12
C LEU A 306 12.54 -12.07 20.38
N VAL A 307 12.74 -12.13 19.07
CA VAL A 307 12.42 -13.31 18.25
C VAL A 307 13.20 -14.54 18.73
N LEU A 308 14.52 -14.43 18.88
CA LEU A 308 15.39 -15.55 19.28
C LEU A 308 15.07 -16.10 20.67
N LYS A 309 14.65 -15.24 21.60
CA LYS A 309 14.29 -15.64 22.97
C LYS A 309 12.80 -15.91 23.17
N ASN A 310 11.99 -15.76 22.12
CA ASN A 310 10.54 -15.80 22.19
C ASN A 310 9.97 -14.89 23.30
N GLN A 311 10.45 -13.65 23.36
CA GLN A 311 10.07 -12.65 24.36
C GLN A 311 9.09 -11.64 23.78
N SER A 312 8.02 -11.34 24.53
CA SER A 312 7.07 -10.30 24.18
C SER A 312 7.53 -8.91 24.60
N ILE A 313 7.00 -7.89 23.91
CA ILE A 313 7.08 -6.47 24.24
C ILE A 313 5.66 -5.97 24.57
N THR A 314 5.51 -4.97 25.44
CA THR A 314 4.20 -4.33 25.65
C THR A 314 3.88 -3.37 24.51
N GLY A 315 2.60 -3.15 24.23
CA GLY A 315 2.17 -2.20 23.21
C GLY A 315 2.64 -0.76 23.49
N SER A 316 2.72 -0.36 24.75
CA SER A 316 3.27 0.95 25.14
C SER A 316 4.76 1.10 24.82
N GLU A 317 5.56 0.07 25.09
CA GLU A 317 6.99 0.05 24.76
C GLU A 317 7.21 -0.03 23.25
N PHE A 318 6.34 -0.75 22.52
CA PHE A 318 6.35 -0.80 21.06
C PHE A 318 6.17 0.60 20.46
N ILE A 319 5.15 1.34 20.89
CA ILE A 319 4.95 2.73 20.43
C ILE A 319 6.11 3.62 20.85
N LYS A 320 6.55 3.55 22.12
CA LYS A 320 7.66 4.37 22.65
C LYS A 320 8.94 4.21 21.83
N ARG A 321 9.30 2.98 21.44
CA ARG A 321 10.52 2.75 20.64
C ARG A 321 10.40 3.33 19.24
N ILE A 322 9.24 3.21 18.62
CA ILE A 322 8.98 3.83 17.30
C ILE A 322 9.10 5.36 17.41
N THR A 323 8.46 5.97 18.41
CA THR A 323 8.48 7.43 18.56
C THR A 323 9.88 7.95 18.85
N LEU A 324 10.68 7.24 19.65
CA LEU A 324 12.07 7.62 19.92
C LEU A 324 12.95 7.60 18.67
N ASP A 325 12.82 6.60 17.79
CA ASP A 325 13.57 6.56 16.53
C ASP A 325 13.16 7.71 15.59
N VAL A 326 11.85 8.02 15.53
CA VAL A 326 11.30 9.11 14.73
C VAL A 326 11.77 10.48 15.26
N GLU A 327 11.62 10.72 16.56
CA GLU A 327 12.05 11.96 17.23
C GLU A 327 13.56 12.16 17.13
N LEU A 328 14.37 11.11 17.28
CA LEU A 328 15.82 11.22 17.12
C LEU A 328 16.15 11.71 15.70
N THR A 329 15.53 11.12 14.69
CA THR A 329 15.72 11.52 13.28
C THR A 329 15.30 12.98 13.07
N TYR A 330 14.16 13.39 13.66
CA TYR A 330 13.70 14.77 13.65
C TYR A 330 14.75 15.72 14.25
N TYR A 331 15.20 15.45 15.47
CA TYR A 331 16.10 16.35 16.20
C TYR A 331 17.49 16.44 15.56
N VAL A 332 18.05 15.33 15.07
CA VAL A 332 19.33 15.36 14.35
C VAL A 332 19.23 16.19 13.07
N THR A 333 18.11 16.08 12.35
CA THR A 333 17.87 16.86 11.13
C THR A 333 17.64 18.34 11.46
N LEU A 334 16.85 18.64 12.49
CA LEU A 334 16.61 19.98 13.00
C LEU A 334 17.91 20.67 13.44
N ALA A 335 18.76 19.96 14.18
CA ALA A 335 20.03 20.51 14.66
C ALA A 335 20.93 20.91 13.49
N LYS A 336 21.03 20.05 12.46
CA LYS A 336 21.79 20.36 11.23
C LYS A 336 21.24 21.57 10.49
N LEU A 337 19.92 21.77 10.51
CA LEU A 337 19.27 22.84 9.74
C LEU A 337 19.28 24.19 10.47
N LEU A 338 18.96 24.21 11.77
CA LEU A 338 18.65 25.44 12.52
C LEU A 338 19.60 25.73 13.70
N TYR A 339 20.47 24.80 14.07
CA TYR A 339 21.35 24.93 15.24
C TYR A 339 22.81 24.63 14.85
N PRO A 340 23.47 25.51 14.07
CA PRO A 340 24.79 25.25 13.48
C PRO A 340 25.91 25.06 14.52
N ASP A 341 25.73 25.55 15.75
CA ASP A 341 26.69 25.38 16.85
C ASP A 341 26.63 23.99 17.49
N ILE A 342 25.61 23.18 17.19
CA ILE A 342 25.49 21.81 17.68
C ILE A 342 26.28 20.87 16.76
N ASN A 343 27.25 20.15 17.31
CA ASN A 343 27.89 19.05 16.60
C ASN A 343 26.87 17.89 16.42
N PRO A 344 26.41 17.60 15.19
CA PRO A 344 25.33 16.65 14.97
C PRO A 344 25.72 15.21 15.32
N VAL A 345 27.00 14.85 15.23
CA VAL A 345 27.46 13.48 15.51
C VAL A 345 27.43 13.21 17.02
N GLU A 346 27.89 14.16 17.83
CA GLU A 346 27.84 14.05 19.29
C GLU A 346 26.39 14.08 19.79
N PHE A 347 25.58 14.98 19.22
CA PHE A 347 24.17 15.10 19.56
C PHE A 347 23.39 13.81 19.24
N GLU A 348 23.58 13.25 18.04
CA GLU A 348 22.98 11.96 17.65
C GLU A 348 23.39 10.84 18.60
N LYS A 349 24.67 10.77 18.98
CA LYS A 349 25.19 9.77 19.92
C LYS A 349 24.56 9.91 21.30
N GLU A 350 24.39 11.13 21.82
CA GLU A 350 23.73 11.34 23.11
C GLU A 350 22.25 10.93 23.06
N LEU A 351 21.53 11.37 22.02
CA LEU A 351 20.12 10.97 21.81
C LEU A 351 19.98 9.44 21.73
N ALA A 352 20.84 8.77 20.96
CA ALA A 352 20.81 7.32 20.78
C ALA A 352 20.99 6.51 22.08
N THR A 353 21.55 7.11 23.13
CA THR A 353 21.73 6.45 24.44
C THR A 353 20.63 6.76 25.45
N ALA A 354 19.66 7.59 25.10
CA ALA A 354 18.61 8.00 26.03
C ALA A 354 17.61 6.87 26.31
N SER A 355 17.29 6.63 27.57
CA SER A 355 16.28 5.62 27.98
C SER A 355 14.90 6.22 28.29
N ASN A 356 14.85 7.51 28.59
CA ASN A 356 13.67 8.21 29.13
C ASN A 356 13.36 9.51 28.36
N GLY A 357 13.26 9.40 27.03
CA GLY A 357 12.97 10.54 26.15
C GLY A 357 14.12 11.55 26.07
N PHE A 358 13.92 12.62 25.30
CA PHE A 358 15.01 13.53 24.95
C PHE A 358 15.03 14.84 25.73
N LYS A 359 14.04 15.14 26.57
CA LYS A 359 13.88 16.45 27.24
C LYS A 359 15.17 17.01 27.84
N LYS A 360 15.86 16.24 28.68
CA LYS A 360 17.11 16.69 29.34
C LYS A 360 18.24 16.97 28.34
N ILE A 361 18.33 16.20 27.26
CA ILE A 361 19.33 16.39 26.21
C ILE A 361 18.97 17.65 25.41
N LEU A 362 17.70 17.81 25.03
CA LEU A 362 17.22 19.01 24.34
C LEU A 362 17.45 20.29 25.18
N ASP A 363 17.26 20.22 26.49
CA ASP A 363 17.55 21.32 27.42
C ASP A 363 19.06 21.62 27.46
N LYS A 364 19.92 20.59 27.54
CA LYS A 364 21.39 20.74 27.52
C LYS A 364 21.88 21.45 26.25
N TYR A 365 21.29 21.12 25.10
CA TYR A 365 21.65 21.69 23.80
C TYR A 365 20.86 22.96 23.44
N ASN A 366 20.08 23.52 24.37
CA ASN A 366 19.26 24.73 24.17
C ASN A 366 18.31 24.66 22.97
N ILE A 367 17.77 23.48 22.65
CA ILE A 367 16.73 23.34 21.61
C ILE A 367 15.46 24.05 22.11
N SER A 368 15.01 25.04 21.34
CA SER A 368 13.86 25.88 21.68
C SER A 368 12.59 25.06 21.84
N ALA A 369 11.72 25.44 22.79
CA ALA A 369 10.47 24.73 23.05
C ALA A 369 9.56 24.65 21.81
N LYS A 370 9.56 25.68 20.96
CA LYS A 370 8.75 25.74 19.72
C LYS A 370 9.21 24.75 18.65
N ASP A 371 10.46 24.31 18.70
CA ASP A 371 11.03 23.40 17.71
C ASP A 371 10.96 21.94 18.17
N ARG A 372 10.44 21.68 19.38
CA ARG A 372 10.28 20.32 19.91
C ARG A 372 9.07 19.65 19.31
N VAL A 373 9.17 18.33 19.09
CA VAL A 373 8.11 17.52 18.50
C VAL A 373 6.86 17.58 19.38
N ASP A 374 5.73 17.89 18.75
CA ASP A 374 4.40 17.76 19.32
C ASP A 374 3.63 16.67 18.56
N TRP A 375 3.62 15.46 19.14
CA TRP A 375 2.89 14.33 18.57
C TRP A 375 1.38 14.57 18.50
N SER A 376 0.81 15.38 19.41
CA SER A 376 -0.62 15.66 19.40
C SER A 376 -0.99 16.52 18.18
N ALA A 377 -0.13 17.48 17.82
CA ALA A 377 -0.27 18.29 16.62
C ALA A 377 -0.05 17.47 15.34
N TRP A 378 0.92 16.54 15.33
CA TRP A 378 1.13 15.63 14.18
C TRP A 378 -0.03 14.65 14.01
N GLU A 379 -0.59 14.14 15.10
CA GLU A 379 -1.72 13.22 15.05
C GLU A 379 -3.00 13.94 14.66
N ASN A 380 -3.23 15.17 15.13
CA ASN A 380 -4.44 15.95 14.88
C ASN A 380 -4.09 17.42 14.53
N PRO A 381 -3.77 17.71 13.26
CA PRO A 381 -3.29 19.04 12.86
C PRO A 381 -4.33 20.16 12.86
N ILE A 382 -5.62 19.84 12.97
CA ILE A 382 -6.70 20.84 12.95
C ILE A 382 -6.71 21.56 14.30
N PRO A 383 -6.41 22.88 14.36
CA PRO A 383 -6.38 23.61 15.60
C PRO A 383 -7.79 23.85 16.14
N THR A 384 -7.91 24.04 17.46
CA THR A 384 -9.19 24.31 18.13
C THR A 384 -9.85 25.62 17.71
N SER A 385 -9.11 26.53 17.05
CA SER A 385 -9.64 27.77 16.48
C SER A 385 -10.42 27.57 15.18
N VAL A 386 -10.34 26.39 14.55
CA VAL A 386 -11.14 26.03 13.38
C VAL A 386 -12.46 25.47 13.88
N THR A 387 -13.49 26.33 13.86
CA THR A 387 -14.80 26.02 14.46
C THR A 387 -15.92 25.90 13.44
N ASP A 388 -15.76 26.45 12.24
CA ASP A 388 -16.78 26.52 11.20
C ASP A 388 -16.19 26.26 9.81
N THR A 389 -17.05 26.23 8.79
CA THR A 389 -16.66 25.93 7.40
C THR A 389 -15.71 26.98 6.82
N ALA A 390 -15.88 28.25 7.17
CA ALA A 390 -15.05 29.34 6.67
C ALA A 390 -13.62 29.28 7.23
N SER A 391 -13.49 29.08 8.54
CA SER A 391 -12.19 28.89 9.21
C SER A 391 -11.52 27.60 8.75
N PHE A 392 -12.26 26.52 8.53
CA PHE A 392 -11.72 25.27 7.97
C PHE A 392 -11.19 25.45 6.54
N THR A 393 -11.93 26.14 5.68
CA THR A 393 -11.52 26.43 4.29
C THR A 393 -10.23 27.25 4.24
N THR A 394 -10.06 28.20 5.16
CA THR A 394 -8.83 28.99 5.28
C THR A 394 -7.66 28.14 5.80
N PHE A 395 -7.93 27.34 6.83
CA PHE A 395 -6.96 26.43 7.41
C PHE A 395 -6.45 25.41 6.40
N ILE A 396 -7.34 24.72 5.68
CA ILE A 396 -6.94 23.62 4.79
C ILE A 396 -6.08 24.09 3.63
N LYS A 397 -6.34 25.28 3.06
CA LYS A 397 -5.48 25.87 2.02
C LYS A 397 -4.08 26.14 2.54
N THR A 398 -3.97 26.68 3.76
CA THR A 398 -2.67 26.95 4.41
C THR A 398 -1.95 25.65 4.76
N TYR A 399 -2.66 24.68 5.33
CA TYR A 399 -2.12 23.39 5.73
C TYR A 399 -1.58 22.60 4.53
N LEU A 400 -2.33 22.53 3.42
CA LEU A 400 -1.87 21.85 2.21
C LEU A 400 -0.65 22.54 1.61
N GLN A 401 -0.60 23.88 1.61
CA GLN A 401 0.58 24.62 1.15
C GLN A 401 1.81 24.31 2.02
N GLN A 402 1.65 24.31 3.34
CA GLN A 402 2.74 23.97 4.26
C GLN A 402 3.22 22.53 4.07
N ASP A 403 2.31 21.58 3.86
CA ASP A 403 2.65 20.18 3.59
C ASP A 403 3.42 20.02 2.27
N ILE A 404 3.03 20.77 1.22
CA ILE A 404 3.77 20.83 -0.06
C ILE A 404 5.18 21.39 0.16
N ASP A 405 5.29 22.51 0.86
CA ASP A 405 6.58 23.19 1.08
C ASP A 405 7.55 22.28 1.86
N ILE A 406 7.08 21.70 2.96
CA ILE A 406 7.82 20.75 3.80
C ILE A 406 8.18 19.48 3.01
N ALA A 407 7.28 18.98 2.17
CA ALA A 407 7.56 17.84 1.30
C ALA A 407 8.68 18.17 0.30
N ASN A 408 8.65 19.34 -0.33
CA ASN A 408 9.62 19.76 -1.33
C ASN A 408 11.03 20.02 -0.76
N GLU A 409 11.15 20.36 0.53
CA GLU A 409 12.45 20.41 1.23
C GLU A 409 13.17 19.04 1.26
N GLY A 410 12.40 17.95 1.29
CA GLY A 410 12.89 16.59 1.09
C GLY A 410 13.34 15.84 2.36
N ASN A 411 13.50 14.53 2.19
CA ASN A 411 13.65 13.53 3.26
C ASN A 411 15.07 13.40 3.88
N LYS A 412 15.94 14.38 3.63
CA LYS A 412 17.23 14.56 4.33
C LYS A 412 17.41 15.93 4.98
N VAL A 413 16.62 16.91 4.55
CA VAL A 413 16.79 18.31 4.97
C VAL A 413 15.66 18.72 5.89
N SER A 414 14.41 18.40 5.54
CA SER A 414 13.27 18.77 6.38
C SER A 414 13.19 17.87 7.61
N PRO A 415 13.13 18.43 8.84
CA PRO A 415 13.02 17.62 10.05
C PRO A 415 11.79 16.73 10.06
N PHE A 416 10.63 17.24 9.65
CA PHE A 416 9.38 16.49 9.63
C PHE A 416 9.42 15.33 8.63
N THR A 417 9.74 15.58 7.36
CA THR A 417 9.72 14.50 6.35
C THR A 417 10.81 13.46 6.58
N SER A 418 11.98 13.86 7.10
CA SER A 418 13.03 12.92 7.50
C SER A 418 12.56 12.00 8.63
N ALA A 419 11.84 12.55 9.61
CA ALA A 419 11.26 11.79 10.72
C ALA A 419 10.11 10.86 10.27
N VAL A 420 9.25 11.31 9.37
CA VAL A 420 8.19 10.47 8.82
C VAL A 420 8.76 9.38 7.90
N GLU A 421 9.85 9.64 7.17
CA GLU A 421 10.57 8.60 6.42
C GLU A 421 11.13 7.52 7.35
N LYS A 422 11.56 7.87 8.58
CA LYS A 422 11.97 6.89 9.59
C LYS A 422 10.85 5.89 9.91
N LEU A 423 9.57 6.28 9.94
CA LEU A 423 8.46 5.33 10.09
C LEU A 423 8.44 4.26 8.99
N ARG A 424 8.78 4.66 7.75
CA ARG A 424 8.88 3.72 6.61
C ARG A 424 10.06 2.78 6.75
N GLU A 425 11.19 3.29 7.21
CA GLU A 425 12.39 2.48 7.47
C GLU A 425 12.18 1.48 8.60
N LEU A 426 11.37 1.80 9.61
CA LEU A 426 11.05 0.91 10.73
C LEU A 426 10.11 -0.23 10.35
N ARG A 427 9.48 -0.19 9.17
CA ARG A 427 8.49 -1.20 8.73
C ARG A 427 9.04 -2.62 8.77
N SER A 428 10.33 -2.85 8.49
CA SER A 428 10.92 -4.20 8.57
C SER A 428 10.83 -4.78 9.99
N ASN A 429 11.10 -3.98 11.01
CA ASN A 429 11.11 -4.42 12.40
C ASN A 429 9.70 -4.45 13.01
N ILE A 430 8.83 -3.52 12.59
CA ILE A 430 7.40 -3.59 12.91
C ILE A 430 6.78 -4.87 12.35
N ARG A 431 7.09 -5.21 11.09
CA ARG A 431 6.62 -6.46 10.47
C ARG A 431 7.07 -7.68 11.25
N LYS A 432 8.35 -7.74 11.68
CA LYS A 432 8.84 -8.83 12.53
C LYS A 432 8.03 -8.94 13.82
N ILE A 433 7.82 -7.84 14.54
CA ILE A 433 7.04 -7.85 15.80
C ILE A 433 5.63 -8.41 15.59
N VAL A 434 4.94 -8.01 14.52
CA VAL A 434 3.59 -8.52 14.21
C VAL A 434 3.64 -9.98 13.75
N THR A 435 4.55 -10.31 12.84
CA THR A 435 4.64 -11.64 12.20
C THR A 435 4.99 -12.72 13.22
N TYR A 436 5.88 -12.40 14.17
CA TYR A 436 6.30 -13.29 15.26
C TYR A 436 5.45 -13.17 16.53
N GLU A 437 4.32 -12.46 16.47
CA GLU A 437 3.35 -12.40 17.57
C GLU A 437 3.97 -11.94 18.91
N LEU A 438 4.88 -10.95 18.83
CA LEU A 438 5.64 -10.48 20.00
C LEU A 438 4.85 -9.50 20.89
N LEU A 439 3.57 -9.29 20.62
CA LEU A 439 2.65 -8.47 21.40
C LEU A 439 1.55 -9.38 21.97
N SER A 440 0.98 -9.04 23.12
CA SER A 440 -0.27 -9.68 23.53
C SER A 440 -1.40 -9.33 22.54
N ASP A 441 -2.41 -10.18 22.48
CA ASP A 441 -3.57 -9.98 21.62
C ASP A 441 -4.28 -8.65 21.90
N ASP A 442 -4.46 -8.30 23.18
CA ASP A 442 -4.98 -7.01 23.62
C ASP A 442 -4.13 -5.82 23.12
N ASP A 443 -2.80 -5.92 23.25
CA ASP A 443 -1.91 -4.85 22.82
C ASP A 443 -1.84 -4.74 21.30
N TYR A 444 -1.91 -5.87 20.58
CA TYR A 444 -1.94 -5.88 19.12
C TYR A 444 -3.20 -5.17 18.60
N VAL A 445 -4.38 -5.50 19.14
CA VAL A 445 -5.63 -4.83 18.77
C VAL A 445 -5.59 -3.35 19.12
N LYS A 446 -5.18 -3.00 20.35
CA LYS A 446 -5.20 -1.63 20.84
C LYS A 446 -4.18 -0.73 20.15
N TYR A 447 -2.91 -1.13 20.16
CA TYR A 447 -1.80 -0.27 19.74
C TYR A 447 -1.47 -0.39 18.27
N VAL A 448 -1.58 -1.58 17.66
CA VAL A 448 -1.25 -1.74 16.24
C VAL A 448 -2.47 -1.50 15.37
N LEU A 449 -3.53 -2.29 15.54
CA LEU A 449 -4.69 -2.26 14.65
C LEU A 449 -5.50 -0.97 14.76
N LYS A 450 -5.77 -0.49 15.99
CA LYS A 450 -6.62 0.69 16.22
C LYS A 450 -5.86 2.02 16.20
N TYR A 451 -4.64 2.06 16.74
CA TYR A 451 -3.88 3.30 16.89
C TYR A 451 -2.81 3.48 15.79
N PHE A 452 -1.76 2.66 15.80
CA PHE A 452 -0.59 2.87 14.95
C PHE A 452 -0.90 2.80 13.45
N ASN A 453 -1.78 1.89 13.02
CA ASN A 453 -2.15 1.80 11.61
C ASN A 453 -2.76 3.10 11.07
N ALA A 454 -3.62 3.76 11.87
CA ALA A 454 -4.22 5.02 11.49
C ALA A 454 -3.18 6.15 11.43
N LEU A 455 -2.28 6.21 12.41
CA LEU A 455 -1.18 7.18 12.46
C LEU A 455 -0.20 7.01 11.29
N ASN A 456 0.33 5.79 11.09
CA ASN A 456 1.25 5.49 9.99
C ASN A 456 0.62 5.72 8.61
N SER A 457 -0.67 5.42 8.43
CA SER A 457 -1.35 5.69 7.17
C SER A 457 -1.41 7.19 6.88
N PHE A 458 -1.77 7.99 7.89
CA PHE A 458 -1.88 9.44 7.78
C PHE A 458 -0.54 10.12 7.52
N LEU A 459 0.51 9.75 8.27
CA LEU A 459 1.83 10.39 8.18
C LEU A 459 2.67 9.84 7.02
N ALA A 460 2.78 8.52 6.87
CA ALA A 460 3.90 7.90 6.15
C ALA A 460 3.52 7.07 4.89
N VAL A 461 2.23 6.95 4.57
CA VAL A 461 1.76 6.19 3.39
C VAL A 461 1.44 7.09 2.21
N GLY A 462 1.11 8.36 2.45
CA GLY A 462 0.48 9.32 1.54
C GLY A 462 1.13 9.52 0.17
N PRO A 463 0.55 10.39 -0.66
CA PRO A 463 0.89 10.48 -2.08
C PRO A 463 2.19 11.28 -2.31
N PRO A 464 2.70 11.32 -3.55
CA PRO A 464 3.70 12.30 -3.96
C PRO A 464 3.24 13.75 -3.74
N ALA A 465 4.18 14.68 -3.50
CA ALA A 465 3.88 16.10 -3.26
C ALA A 465 3.02 16.74 -4.35
N PHE A 466 3.27 16.42 -5.63
CA PHE A 466 2.49 16.97 -6.75
C PHE A 466 0.99 16.63 -6.69
N ARG A 467 0.59 15.55 -6.00
CA ARG A 467 -0.83 15.22 -5.79
C ARG A 467 -1.49 16.13 -4.76
N ILE A 468 -0.74 16.56 -3.74
CA ILE A 468 -1.22 17.56 -2.79
C ILE A 468 -1.30 18.93 -3.47
N GLU A 469 -0.35 19.26 -4.36
CA GLU A 469 -0.44 20.45 -5.22
C GLU A 469 -1.71 20.44 -6.08
N GLN A 470 -2.05 19.31 -6.70
CA GLN A 470 -3.29 19.14 -7.47
C GLN A 470 -4.54 19.34 -6.60
N ILE A 471 -4.61 18.74 -5.41
CA ILE A 471 -5.73 18.95 -4.47
C ILE A 471 -5.88 20.44 -4.16
N LEU A 472 -4.79 21.13 -3.83
CA LEU A 472 -4.81 22.55 -3.51
C LEU A 472 -5.26 23.40 -4.71
N ALA A 473 -4.78 23.08 -5.91
CA ALA A 473 -5.17 23.76 -7.15
C ALA A 473 -6.66 23.58 -7.47
N LEU A 474 -7.21 22.37 -7.29
CA LEU A 474 -8.63 22.09 -7.47
C LEU A 474 -9.51 22.82 -6.45
N ILE A 475 -9.06 22.95 -5.20
CA ILE A 475 -9.74 23.77 -4.18
C ILE A 475 -9.72 25.25 -4.58
N LYS A 476 -8.58 25.77 -5.06
CA LYS A 476 -8.46 27.16 -5.51
C LYS A 476 -9.34 27.44 -6.75
N ALA A 477 -9.50 26.46 -7.64
CA ALA A 477 -10.36 26.55 -8.82
C ALA A 477 -11.86 26.28 -8.55
N GLY A 478 -12.23 26.03 -7.29
CA GLY A 478 -13.61 25.75 -6.88
C GLY A 478 -14.18 24.44 -7.45
N VAL A 479 -13.32 23.52 -7.93
CA VAL A 479 -13.73 22.17 -8.38
C VAL A 479 -13.97 21.27 -7.18
N LEU A 480 -13.11 21.39 -6.16
CA LEU A 480 -13.13 20.57 -4.95
C LEU A 480 -13.40 21.41 -3.71
N THR A 481 -14.35 20.97 -2.90
CA THR A 481 -14.61 21.49 -1.55
C THR A 481 -14.39 20.38 -0.53
N LEU A 482 -13.48 20.60 0.42
CA LEU A 482 -13.30 19.72 1.56
C LEU A 482 -14.24 20.15 2.70
N THR A 483 -15.15 19.28 3.11
CA THR A 483 -16.31 19.68 3.96
C THR A 483 -16.03 19.75 5.46
N GLY A 484 -14.80 19.44 5.90
CA GLY A 484 -14.41 19.44 7.31
C GLY A 484 -14.37 18.05 7.96
N PRO A 485 -13.78 17.90 9.16
CA PRO A 485 -13.59 16.60 9.82
C PRO A 485 -14.89 15.94 10.25
N GLY A 486 -14.85 14.64 10.56
CA GLY A 486 -16.04 13.91 11.00
C GLY A 486 -17.15 13.91 9.95
N MET A 487 -16.79 13.60 8.70
CA MET A 487 -17.76 13.51 7.60
C MET A 487 -18.96 12.64 7.97
N VAL A 488 -20.15 13.19 7.76
CA VAL A 488 -21.43 12.49 7.76
C VAL A 488 -21.96 12.47 6.32
N VAL A 489 -22.63 11.37 5.95
CA VAL A 489 -23.41 11.27 4.72
C VAL A 489 -24.77 10.70 5.09
N GLU A 490 -25.82 11.44 4.77
CA GLU A 490 -27.22 11.08 5.00
C GLU A 490 -27.93 10.94 3.65
N ASN A 491 -28.98 10.12 3.64
CA ASN A 491 -29.92 10.02 2.54
C ASN A 491 -31.11 10.93 2.88
N GLU A 492 -31.29 12.03 2.16
CA GLU A 492 -32.35 13.01 2.46
C GLU A 492 -33.17 13.33 1.21
N ASN A 493 -34.49 13.17 1.33
CA ASN A 493 -35.43 13.38 0.22
C ASN A 493 -35.02 12.58 -1.01
N ASP A 494 -34.50 13.26 -2.03
CA ASP A 494 -34.07 12.77 -3.33
C ASP A 494 -32.57 12.99 -3.58
N HIS A 495 -31.76 13.27 -2.56
CA HIS A 495 -30.31 13.50 -2.69
C HIS A 495 -29.50 12.82 -1.57
N PHE A 496 -28.20 12.62 -1.82
CA PHE A 496 -27.23 12.42 -0.76
C PHE A 496 -26.84 13.76 -0.15
N VAL A 497 -26.70 13.84 1.17
CA VAL A 497 -26.29 15.08 1.85
C VAL A 497 -25.07 14.82 2.72
N THR A 498 -24.04 15.65 2.61
CA THR A 498 -22.83 15.57 3.43
C THR A 498 -22.54 16.86 4.17
N TYR A 499 -21.99 16.71 5.37
CA TYR A 499 -21.54 17.81 6.23
C TYR A 499 -20.50 17.30 7.25
N SER A 500 -19.84 18.25 7.93
CA SER A 500 -19.00 17.94 9.09
C SER A 500 -19.83 17.86 10.36
N SER A 501 -19.70 16.77 11.10
CA SER A 501 -20.27 16.64 12.47
C SER A 501 -19.50 17.41 13.54
N VAL A 502 -18.36 18.02 13.19
CA VAL A 502 -17.45 18.67 14.14
C VAL A 502 -17.53 20.20 14.04
N LEU A 503 -17.74 20.73 12.84
CA LEU A 503 -17.89 22.16 12.61
C LEU A 503 -19.28 22.65 13.08
N SER A 504 -19.33 23.81 13.73
CA SER A 504 -20.51 24.32 14.46
C SER A 504 -21.66 24.75 13.56
N ASP A 505 -21.37 25.13 12.32
CA ASP A 505 -22.36 25.57 11.34
C ASP A 505 -23.04 24.40 10.60
N HIS A 506 -22.47 23.19 10.71
CA HIS A 506 -22.92 21.99 10.00
C HIS A 506 -23.29 22.26 8.54
N GLN A 507 -22.49 23.07 7.82
CA GLN A 507 -22.79 23.42 6.43
C GLN A 507 -23.03 22.17 5.59
N ARG A 508 -24.23 22.06 5.02
CA ARG A 508 -24.71 20.91 4.25
C ARG A 508 -24.44 21.11 2.76
N TYR A 509 -24.06 20.02 2.10
CA TYR A 509 -23.83 19.94 0.66
C TYR A 509 -24.63 18.75 0.10
N SER A 510 -25.49 19.00 -0.88
CA SER A 510 -26.27 17.97 -1.56
C SER A 510 -25.55 17.44 -2.79
N GLY A 511 -25.73 16.15 -3.08
CA GLY A 511 -25.10 15.46 -4.19
C GLY A 511 -25.98 14.39 -4.81
N ASP A 512 -25.89 14.26 -6.13
CA ASP A 512 -26.58 13.25 -6.94
C ASP A 512 -25.74 11.98 -7.11
N VAL A 513 -24.45 12.08 -6.79
CA VAL A 513 -23.48 11.00 -6.90
C VAL A 513 -22.76 10.81 -5.57
N LEU A 514 -22.75 9.59 -5.04
CA LEU A 514 -21.94 9.20 -3.90
C LEU A 514 -20.88 8.18 -4.30
N ILE A 515 -19.60 8.50 -4.08
CA ILE A 515 -18.46 7.64 -4.37
C ILE A 515 -17.74 7.22 -3.09
N GLU A 516 -17.52 5.92 -2.92
CA GLU A 516 -16.62 5.40 -1.89
C GLU A 516 -15.15 5.56 -2.31
N GLY A 517 -14.52 6.65 -1.87
CA GLY A 517 -13.13 7.02 -2.15
C GLY A 517 -12.07 6.23 -1.37
N ARG A 518 -12.30 4.92 -1.16
CA ARG A 518 -11.45 4.03 -0.35
C ARG A 518 -11.33 2.64 -0.98
N LEU A 519 -10.27 1.91 -0.63
CA LEU A 519 -10.09 0.51 -1.00
C LEU A 519 -10.79 -0.43 -0.01
N PRO A 520 -11.20 -1.63 -0.45
CA PRO A 520 -11.73 -2.65 0.44
C PRO A 520 -10.65 -3.07 1.44
N GLN A 521 -11.04 -3.23 2.70
CA GLN A 521 -10.16 -3.79 3.72
C GLN A 521 -10.28 -5.32 3.66
N PRO A 522 -9.20 -6.07 3.38
CA PRO A 522 -9.28 -7.52 3.24
C PRO A 522 -9.96 -8.18 4.45
N SER A 523 -10.99 -8.98 4.18
CA SER A 523 -11.68 -9.79 5.17
C SER A 523 -12.12 -11.13 4.59
N ALA A 524 -11.47 -12.22 5.00
CA ALA A 524 -11.83 -13.57 4.61
C ALA A 524 -13.27 -13.95 5.00
N GLU A 525 -13.84 -13.30 6.02
CA GLU A 525 -15.24 -13.52 6.44
C GLU A 525 -16.26 -12.93 5.49
N ARG A 526 -15.94 -11.77 4.92
CA ARG A 526 -16.85 -11.02 4.05
C ARG A 526 -16.44 -11.07 2.59
N THR A 527 -15.36 -11.76 2.25
CA THR A 527 -14.87 -11.76 0.88
C THR A 527 -15.87 -12.40 -0.07
N GLN A 528 -16.00 -11.85 -1.27
CA GLN A 528 -16.69 -12.43 -2.43
C GLN A 528 -15.78 -13.36 -3.24
N ASN A 529 -14.49 -13.49 -2.89
CA ASN A 529 -13.58 -14.40 -3.58
C ASN A 529 -14.02 -15.86 -3.35
N PRO A 530 -14.44 -16.60 -4.40
CA PRO A 530 -15.01 -17.93 -4.24
C PRO A 530 -13.99 -18.94 -3.71
N LEU A 531 -12.70 -18.80 -4.06
CA LEU A 531 -11.65 -19.66 -3.53
C LEU A 531 -11.54 -19.53 -2.02
N ILE A 532 -11.50 -18.31 -1.48
CA ILE A 532 -11.44 -18.10 -0.04
C ILE A 532 -12.70 -18.63 0.65
N LYS A 533 -13.90 -18.33 0.12
CA LYS A 533 -15.17 -18.87 0.64
C LYS A 533 -15.13 -20.40 0.73
N ASN A 534 -14.71 -21.07 -0.35
CA ASN A 534 -14.66 -22.53 -0.40
C ASN A 534 -13.57 -23.12 0.51
N LEU A 535 -12.39 -22.49 0.63
CA LEU A 535 -11.34 -22.95 1.55
C LEU A 535 -11.81 -22.94 3.01
N LEU A 536 -12.56 -21.90 3.41
CA LEU A 536 -13.16 -21.81 4.75
C LEU A 536 -14.28 -22.84 4.93
N ALA A 537 -15.20 -22.94 3.95
CA ALA A 537 -16.33 -23.88 4.00
C ALA A 537 -15.86 -25.35 4.09
N ASN A 538 -14.79 -25.69 3.35
CA ASN A 538 -14.20 -27.04 3.33
C ASN A 538 -13.22 -27.28 4.49
N LYS A 539 -13.09 -26.34 5.44
CA LYS A 539 -12.18 -26.43 6.60
C LYS A 539 -10.71 -26.62 6.21
N MET A 540 -10.32 -26.16 5.02
CA MET A 540 -8.91 -26.17 4.57
C MET A 540 -8.15 -24.93 5.05
N ALA A 541 -8.86 -23.86 5.39
CA ALA A 541 -8.31 -22.65 6.00
C ALA A 541 -9.09 -22.26 7.26
N ARG A 542 -8.48 -21.40 8.09
CA ARG A 542 -9.17 -20.67 9.16
C ARG A 542 -8.85 -19.18 9.11
N ILE A 543 -9.68 -18.40 9.80
CA ILE A 543 -9.42 -16.98 10.04
C ILE A 543 -8.47 -16.87 11.23
N TYR A 544 -7.42 -16.06 11.07
CA TYR A 544 -6.51 -15.71 12.16
C TYR A 544 -7.29 -14.93 13.22
N SER A 545 -7.34 -15.49 14.42
CA SER A 545 -8.17 -14.99 15.52
C SER A 545 -7.30 -14.79 16.75
N LEU A 546 -7.61 -13.74 17.50
CA LEU A 546 -6.92 -13.32 18.71
C LEU A 546 -7.82 -13.58 19.91
N TYR A 547 -7.25 -14.07 21.00
CA TYR A 547 -7.92 -14.37 22.27
C TYR A 547 -7.63 -13.24 23.27
N LEU A 548 -8.56 -12.30 23.39
CA LEU A 548 -8.41 -11.17 24.30
C LEU A 548 -8.54 -11.61 25.76
N SER A 549 -7.90 -10.84 26.64
CA SER A 549 -7.89 -11.11 28.09
C SER A 549 -9.27 -11.14 28.75
N ASP A 550 -10.27 -10.50 28.15
CA ASP A 550 -11.68 -10.50 28.60
C ASP A 550 -12.47 -11.74 28.14
N GLY A 551 -11.83 -12.68 27.43
CA GLY A 551 -12.44 -13.88 26.87
C GLY A 551 -13.03 -13.70 25.46
N THR A 552 -12.97 -12.50 24.89
CA THR A 552 -13.44 -12.23 23.53
C THR A 552 -12.53 -12.87 22.49
N LEU A 553 -13.13 -13.61 21.56
CA LEU A 553 -12.45 -14.06 20.35
C LEU A 553 -12.56 -12.99 19.26
N PHE A 554 -11.48 -12.23 19.05
CA PHE A 554 -11.42 -11.22 18.01
C PHE A 554 -10.95 -11.84 16.69
N LYS A 555 -11.84 -11.93 15.70
CA LYS A 555 -11.46 -12.38 14.37
C LYS A 555 -10.88 -11.22 13.55
N THR A 556 -9.66 -11.38 13.06
CA THR A 556 -8.97 -10.30 12.35
C THR A 556 -9.49 -10.10 10.93
N GLY A 557 -10.06 -11.15 10.33
CA GLY A 557 -10.39 -11.23 8.92
C GLY A 557 -9.22 -11.68 8.03
N ALA A 558 -8.01 -11.86 8.57
CA ALA A 558 -6.90 -12.46 7.82
C ALA A 558 -7.08 -13.99 7.72
N LEU A 559 -6.64 -14.59 6.62
CA LEU A 559 -6.40 -16.04 6.60
C LEU A 559 -5.16 -16.38 7.41
N ASP A 560 -5.25 -17.46 8.17
CA ASP A 560 -4.14 -17.92 9.01
C ASP A 560 -3.14 -18.77 8.22
N VAL A 561 -1.86 -18.47 8.42
CA VAL A 561 -0.73 -19.10 7.77
C VAL A 561 0.43 -19.23 8.75
N THR A 562 1.33 -20.18 8.49
CA THR A 562 2.57 -20.30 9.25
C THR A 562 3.45 -19.06 9.07
N THR A 563 4.09 -18.62 10.16
CA THR A 563 5.00 -17.46 10.18
C THR A 563 6.14 -17.59 9.17
N GLU A 564 6.77 -18.77 9.15
CA GLU A 564 8.04 -19.01 8.47
C GLU A 564 7.90 -19.58 7.06
N THR A 565 6.70 -20.00 6.65
CA THR A 565 6.54 -20.61 5.32
C THR A 565 5.34 -20.06 4.56
N ALA A 566 4.44 -19.30 5.20
CA ALA A 566 3.16 -18.88 4.65
C ALA A 566 2.26 -20.05 4.19
N GLU A 567 2.45 -21.24 4.76
CA GLU A 567 1.60 -22.41 4.53
C GLU A 567 0.27 -22.24 5.26
N LEU A 568 -0.83 -22.57 4.59
CA LEU A 568 -2.19 -22.43 5.10
C LEU A 568 -2.42 -23.29 6.35
N VAL A 569 -3.10 -22.72 7.36
CA VAL A 569 -3.43 -23.41 8.61
C VAL A 569 -4.92 -23.75 8.64
N THR A 570 -5.23 -25.01 8.95
CA THR A 570 -6.62 -25.50 9.09
C THR A 570 -7.23 -25.10 10.44
N PRO A 571 -8.56 -25.17 10.64
CA PRO A 571 -9.21 -24.88 11.93
C PRO A 571 -8.63 -25.67 13.11
N ASN A 572 -8.15 -26.89 12.88
CA ASN A 572 -7.57 -27.76 13.90
C ASN A 572 -6.06 -27.52 14.13
N GLY A 573 -5.49 -26.46 13.54
CA GLY A 573 -4.07 -26.12 13.65
C GLY A 573 -3.12 -26.96 12.80
N LYS A 574 -3.64 -27.86 11.95
CA LYS A 574 -2.82 -28.63 11.01
C LYS A 574 -2.38 -27.73 9.84
N ILE A 575 -1.10 -27.81 9.47
CA ILE A 575 -0.51 -27.14 8.31
C ILE A 575 -0.89 -27.91 7.03
N MET A 576 -1.29 -27.18 5.99
CA MET A 576 -1.50 -27.70 4.64
C MET A 576 -0.16 -27.66 3.88
N PRO A 577 0.54 -28.80 3.73
CA PRO A 577 1.89 -28.80 3.18
C PRO A 577 1.89 -28.32 1.73
N ASN A 578 2.83 -27.45 1.37
CA ASN A 578 2.98 -26.91 0.02
C ASN A 578 1.75 -26.12 -0.50
N PHE A 579 0.84 -25.67 0.37
CA PHE A 579 -0.20 -24.71 0.03
C PHE A 579 0.12 -23.38 0.68
N PHE A 580 0.80 -22.51 -0.08
CA PHE A 580 1.21 -21.18 0.33
C PHE A 580 0.14 -20.14 0.00
N LEU A 581 -0.12 -19.24 0.93
CA LEU A 581 -1.03 -18.12 0.75
C LEU A 581 -0.41 -16.85 1.32
N TRP A 582 -0.28 -15.81 0.50
CA TRP A 582 0.48 -14.61 0.88
C TRP A 582 -0.03 -13.34 0.20
N GLY A 583 0.32 -12.20 0.80
CA GLY A 583 -0.18 -10.89 0.39
C GLY A 583 -1.46 -10.50 1.13
N LEU A 584 -2.34 -9.78 0.44
CA LEU A 584 -3.52 -9.11 1.03
C LEU A 584 -4.47 -10.04 1.81
N PRO A 585 -4.71 -11.30 1.40
CA PRO A 585 -5.50 -12.23 2.21
C PRO A 585 -4.92 -12.52 3.61
N THR A 586 -3.64 -12.22 3.85
CA THR A 586 -2.97 -12.37 5.15
C THR A 586 -2.78 -11.04 5.90
N GLU A 587 -3.33 -9.93 5.41
CA GLU A 587 -3.23 -8.64 6.10
C GLU A 587 -3.87 -8.71 7.50
N LYS A 588 -3.16 -8.21 8.52
CA LYS A 588 -3.41 -8.37 9.98
C LYS A 588 -2.90 -9.67 10.60
N ARG A 589 -2.54 -10.69 9.81
CA ARG A 589 -1.64 -11.76 10.24
C ARG A 589 -0.18 -11.39 9.96
N HIS A 590 0.03 -10.81 8.78
CA HIS A 590 1.20 -10.03 8.41
C HIS A 590 0.81 -8.55 8.29
N TRP A 591 1.79 -7.66 8.44
CA TRP A 591 1.52 -6.22 8.49
C TRP A 591 2.01 -5.48 7.24
N LEU A 592 1.15 -4.65 6.65
CA LEU A 592 1.45 -3.82 5.49
C LEU A 592 1.97 -4.70 4.35
N THR A 593 1.12 -5.65 3.96
CA THR A 593 1.39 -6.62 2.89
C THR A 593 1.29 -5.99 1.51
N ASN A 594 0.69 -4.81 1.37
CA ASN A 594 0.55 -4.07 0.11
C ASN A 594 1.84 -3.38 -0.37
N GLY A 595 1.85 -2.98 -1.66
CA GLY A 595 2.93 -2.23 -2.30
C GLY A 595 3.89 -3.07 -3.16
N ALA A 596 4.70 -2.38 -3.97
CA ALA A 596 5.74 -2.97 -4.82
C ALA A 596 7.10 -3.09 -4.08
N PRO A 597 7.91 -4.14 -4.37
CA PRO A 597 9.20 -4.34 -3.72
C PRO A 597 10.18 -3.19 -3.99
N ILE A 598 11.03 -2.90 -3.00
CA ILE A 598 12.01 -1.81 -3.03
C ILE A 598 13.43 -2.41 -3.12
N PRO A 599 14.29 -1.96 -4.05
CA PRO A 599 15.68 -2.40 -4.14
C PRO A 599 16.53 -1.91 -2.94
N GLY A 600 17.51 -2.72 -2.55
CA GLY A 600 18.56 -2.37 -1.59
C GLY A 600 18.16 -2.33 -0.11
N VAL A 601 16.97 -2.83 0.26
CA VAL A 601 16.43 -2.71 1.64
C VAL A 601 15.95 -4.02 2.28
N ASN A 602 16.49 -5.17 1.86
CA ASN A 602 16.12 -6.49 2.40
C ASN A 602 14.58 -6.73 2.37
N ASP A 603 13.95 -6.46 1.22
CA ASP A 603 12.48 -6.42 1.10
C ASP A 603 11.82 -7.76 1.42
N VAL A 604 10.85 -7.74 2.35
CA VAL A 604 10.13 -8.95 2.80
C VAL A 604 9.40 -9.70 1.69
N ARG A 605 8.96 -9.00 0.63
CA ARG A 605 8.25 -9.64 -0.48
C ARG A 605 9.16 -10.50 -1.34
N LEU A 606 10.38 -10.03 -1.59
CA LEU A 606 11.42 -10.79 -2.30
C LEU A 606 11.88 -11.98 -1.47
N ARG A 607 12.06 -11.80 -0.16
CA ARG A 607 12.39 -12.90 0.78
C ARG A 607 11.31 -13.99 0.81
N MET A 608 10.05 -13.59 0.90
CA MET A 608 8.90 -14.51 0.92
C MET A 608 8.81 -15.30 -0.39
N ALA A 609 9.07 -14.68 -1.54
CA ALA A 609 9.14 -15.36 -2.83
C ALA A 609 10.24 -16.44 -2.85
N ASP A 610 11.44 -16.11 -2.37
CA ASP A 610 12.56 -17.06 -2.30
C ASP A 610 12.24 -18.24 -1.38
N MET A 611 11.68 -17.94 -0.21
CA MET A 611 11.32 -18.93 0.80
C MET A 611 10.25 -19.91 0.31
N ILE A 612 9.22 -19.43 -0.38
CA ILE A 612 8.19 -20.27 -1.02
C ILE A 612 8.84 -21.19 -2.06
N ALA A 613 9.68 -20.63 -2.96
CA ALA A 613 10.36 -21.41 -3.97
C ALA A 613 11.30 -22.46 -3.36
N ALA A 614 12.11 -22.08 -2.36
CA ALA A 614 13.00 -22.98 -1.64
C ALA A 614 12.24 -24.13 -1.00
N ARG A 615 11.08 -23.85 -0.37
CA ARG A 615 10.24 -24.87 0.25
C ARG A 615 9.68 -25.86 -0.78
N ILE A 616 9.20 -25.37 -1.92
CA ILE A 616 8.71 -26.20 -3.02
C ILE A 616 9.82 -27.11 -3.53
N VAL A 617 10.99 -26.54 -3.85
CA VAL A 617 12.15 -27.27 -4.40
C VAL A 617 12.64 -28.34 -3.43
N LYS A 618 12.75 -28.03 -2.14
CA LYS A 618 13.18 -28.99 -1.10
C LYS A 618 12.17 -30.09 -0.81
N SER A 619 10.91 -29.88 -1.18
CA SER A 619 9.86 -30.89 -1.05
C SER A 619 9.78 -31.84 -2.25
N ALA A 620 10.44 -31.49 -3.36
CA ALA A 620 10.62 -32.39 -4.48
C ALA A 620 11.57 -33.53 -4.05
N LYS A 621 11.21 -34.76 -4.39
CA LYS A 621 11.91 -35.98 -3.95
C LYS A 621 13.12 -36.28 -4.79
#